data_AF-A0A131Y4B1-F1
#
_entry.id   AF-A0A131Y4B1-F1
#
_cell.length_a   1.000
_cell.length_b   1.000
_cell.length_c   1.000
_cell.angle_alpha   90.00
_cell.angle_beta   90.00
_cell.angle_gamma   90.00
#
_symmetry.space_group_name_H-M   'P 1'
#
loop_
_entity.id
_entity.type
_entity.pdbx_description
1 polymer ?
#
loop_
_entity_poly.entity_id
_entity_poly.type
_entity_poly.pdbx_seq_one_letter_code
_entity_poly.pdbx_strand_id
1 'polypeptide(L)'
;KLRSVGAYRPITLTNVDYKIFMKVLAERLQGVINLIVGPHQTCGIRGRTIVTNVHIARSILECCDAFQQKVAVLQVDLEKAFDRVSHEILFSILEHVNLGSVLCDGLRMAYHNCATSLVVNKSVSERIPLFSSVRQGCPLSPLLFCMFLEPFC
;
A
#
# COMPACT_ATOMS: atom_id res chain seq x y z
N LYS A 1 -13.92 20.74 -7.60
CA LYS A 1 -13.45 19.34 -7.54
C LYS A 1 -13.91 18.58 -6.27
N LEU A 2 -14.17 19.23 -5.13
CA LEU A 2 -14.72 18.60 -3.91
C LEU A 2 -16.28 18.63 -3.82
N ARG A 3 -16.99 18.48 -4.95
CA ARG A 3 -18.47 18.54 -4.96
C ARG A 3 -19.14 17.18 -4.72
N SER A 4 -18.35 16.09 -4.65
CA SER A 4 -18.81 14.72 -4.44
C SER A 4 -18.02 14.07 -3.30
N VAL A 5 -18.70 13.28 -2.47
CA VAL A 5 -18.10 12.51 -1.36
C VAL A 5 -16.98 11.58 -1.85
N GLY A 6 -17.08 11.08 -3.09
CA GLY A 6 -16.07 10.19 -3.67
C GLY A 6 -14.70 10.84 -3.91
N ALA A 7 -14.62 12.17 -3.96
CA ALA A 7 -13.37 12.89 -4.18
C ALA A 7 -12.58 13.16 -2.88
N TYR A 8 -13.12 12.82 -1.72
CA TYR A 8 -12.43 12.98 -0.45
C TYR A 8 -11.46 11.83 -0.23
N ARG A 9 -10.27 12.19 0.28
CA ARG A 9 -9.23 11.24 0.65
C ARG A 9 -9.03 11.27 2.17
N PRO A 10 -9.78 10.46 2.93
CA PRO A 10 -9.70 10.50 4.39
C PRO A 10 -8.31 10.05 4.86
N ILE A 11 -7.80 10.73 5.89
CA ILE A 11 -6.58 10.31 6.59
C ILE A 11 -7.00 9.55 7.84
N THR A 12 -6.41 8.39 8.08
CA THR A 12 -6.68 7.63 9.28
C THR A 12 -5.89 8.21 10.45
N LEU A 13 -6.59 8.86 11.37
CA LEU A 13 -6.00 9.32 12.63
C LEU A 13 -5.87 8.14 13.59
N THR A 14 -4.63 7.72 13.83
CA THR A 14 -4.28 6.66 14.77
C THR A 14 -3.54 7.22 15.99
N ASN A 15 -3.65 6.53 17.12
CA ASN A 15 -2.90 6.89 18.33
C ASN A 15 -1.38 6.71 18.13
N VAL A 16 -0.60 7.32 19.01
CA VAL A 16 0.87 7.31 18.89
C VAL A 16 1.44 5.91 19.09
N ASP A 17 0.88 5.13 20.03
CA ASP A 17 1.35 3.77 20.33
C ASP A 17 1.25 2.86 19.10
N TYR A 18 0.12 2.92 18.39
CA TYR A 18 -0.07 2.24 17.11
C TYR A 18 0.97 2.69 16.10
N LYS A 19 1.22 4.00 15.96
CA LYS A 19 2.21 4.50 15.00
C LYS A 19 3.62 3.99 15.31
N ILE A 20 4.00 3.96 16.59
CA ILE A 20 5.29 3.39 17.04
C ILE A 20 5.35 1.91 16.69
N PHE A 21 4.32 1.14 17.07
CA PHE A 21 4.27 -0.29 16.81
C PHE A 21 4.35 -0.60 15.31
N MET A 22 3.54 0.06 14.48
CA MET A 22 3.56 -0.13 13.03
C MET A 22 4.88 0.33 12.40
N LYS A 23 5.55 1.34 12.97
CA LYS A 23 6.88 1.76 12.51
C LYS A 23 7.91 0.68 12.80
N VAL A 24 7.88 0.03 13.97
CA VAL A 24 8.77 -1.10 14.28
C VAL A 24 8.56 -2.25 13.30
N LEU A 25 7.31 -2.61 13.00
CA LEU A 25 7.01 -3.63 12.00
C LEU A 25 7.48 -3.22 10.59
N ALA A 26 7.31 -1.95 10.22
CA ALA A 26 7.78 -1.44 8.94
C ALA A 26 9.30 -1.54 8.80
N GLU A 27 10.06 -1.15 9.83
CA GLU A 27 11.52 -1.27 9.81
C GLU A 27 11.99 -2.72 9.69
N ARG A 28 11.29 -3.67 10.34
CA ARG A 28 11.56 -5.10 10.18
C ARG A 28 11.26 -5.58 8.76
N LEU A 29 10.10 -5.21 8.21
CA LEU A 29 9.71 -5.58 6.86
C LEU A 29 10.68 -5.04 5.80
N GLN A 30 11.19 -3.81 5.98
CA GLN A 30 12.20 -3.23 5.08
C GLN A 30 13.45 -4.09 4.91
N GLY A 31 13.81 -4.88 5.94
CA GLY A 31 14.96 -5.79 5.88
C GLY A 31 14.79 -6.95 4.89
N VAL A 32 13.55 -7.33 4.57
CA VAL A 32 13.24 -8.50 3.74
C VAL A 32 12.41 -8.18 2.50
N ILE A 33 11.82 -6.98 2.42
CA ILE A 33 10.87 -6.61 1.36
C ILE A 33 11.45 -6.75 -0.04
N ASN A 34 12.75 -6.50 -0.22
CA ASN A 34 13.41 -6.64 -1.52
C ASN A 34 13.47 -8.09 -2.04
N LEU A 35 13.30 -9.08 -1.17
CA LEU A 35 13.20 -10.50 -1.54
C LEU A 35 11.78 -10.90 -1.94
N ILE A 36 10.78 -10.07 -1.60
CA ILE A 36 9.36 -10.37 -1.76
C ILE A 36 8.76 -9.62 -2.95
N VAL A 37 9.12 -8.35 -3.12
CA VAL A 37 8.58 -7.49 -4.20
C VAL A 37 9.65 -7.13 -5.22
N GLY A 38 9.32 -7.29 -6.50
CA GLY A 38 10.20 -7.01 -7.63
C GLY A 38 10.57 -5.53 -7.77
N PRO A 39 11.63 -5.20 -8.54
CA PRO A 39 12.21 -3.85 -8.59
C PRO A 39 11.29 -2.78 -9.22
N HIS A 40 10.22 -3.20 -9.91
CA HIS A 40 9.24 -2.31 -10.52
C HIS A 40 8.39 -1.55 -9.47
N GLN A 41 8.23 -2.12 -8.27
CA GLN A 41 7.59 -1.47 -7.14
C GLN A 41 8.59 -0.58 -6.39
N THR A 42 8.35 0.73 -6.34
CA THR A 42 9.30 1.69 -5.74
C THR A 42 8.74 2.44 -4.53
N CYS A 43 7.43 2.37 -4.30
CA CYS A 43 6.77 3.16 -3.26
C CYS A 43 7.12 2.69 -1.84
N GLY A 44 7.72 3.56 -1.04
CA GLY A 44 7.97 3.30 0.38
C GLY A 44 9.06 2.28 0.69
N ILE A 45 9.73 1.69 -0.31
CA ILE A 45 10.81 0.72 -0.11
C ILE A 45 12.16 1.44 -0.02
N ARG A 46 12.93 1.13 1.02
CA ARG A 46 14.25 1.76 1.25
C ARG A 46 15.18 1.49 0.06
N GLY A 47 15.81 2.55 -0.43
CA GLY A 47 16.78 2.47 -1.53
C GLY A 47 16.15 2.45 -2.93
N ARG A 48 14.81 2.46 -3.04
CA ARG A 48 14.10 2.57 -4.31
C ARG A 48 13.60 4.00 -4.53
N THR A 49 13.53 4.42 -5.79
CA THR A 49 13.10 5.77 -6.16
C THR A 49 12.18 5.74 -7.38
N ILE A 50 11.19 6.63 -7.40
CA ILE A 50 10.31 6.82 -8.56
C ILE A 50 11.09 7.23 -9.82
N VAL A 51 12.27 7.85 -9.64
CA VAL A 51 13.15 8.24 -10.75
C VAL A 51 13.57 7.03 -11.57
N THR A 52 13.79 5.87 -10.94
CA THR A 52 14.10 4.62 -11.64
C THR A 52 12.97 4.21 -12.59
N ASN A 53 11.72 4.31 -12.14
CA ASN A 53 10.56 3.95 -12.96
C ASN A 53 10.40 4.90 -14.15
N VAL A 54 10.62 6.20 -13.95
CA VAL A 54 10.61 7.20 -15.03
C VAL A 54 11.73 6.94 -16.03
N HIS A 55 12.93 6.62 -15.54
CA HIS A 55 14.07 6.34 -16.40
C HIS A 55 13.85 5.09 -17.25
N ILE A 56 13.38 3.99 -16.65
CA ILE A 56 13.05 2.75 -17.38
C ILE A 56 12.00 3.02 -18.46
N ALA A 57 10.91 3.71 -18.12
CA ALA A 57 9.85 4.03 -19.08
C ALA A 57 10.39 4.86 -20.25
N ARG A 58 11.23 5.86 -19.97
CA ARG A 58 11.87 6.69 -20.99
C ARG A 58 12.80 5.87 -21.89
N SER A 59 13.66 5.03 -21.30
CA SER A 59 14.59 4.20 -22.06
C SER A 59 13.87 3.22 -22.98
N ILE A 60 12.73 2.66 -22.55
CA ILE A 60 11.89 1.80 -23.41
C ILE A 60 11.39 2.60 -24.62
N LEU A 61 10.87 3.81 -24.41
CA LEU A 61 10.37 4.65 -25.51
C LEU A 61 11.48 5.07 -26.49
N GLU A 62 12.64 5.48 -25.98
CA GLU A 62 13.82 5.84 -26.80
C GLU A 62 14.33 4.64 -27.60
N CYS A 63 14.32 3.44 -27.00
CA CYS A 63 14.70 2.20 -27.68
C CYS A 63 13.71 1.86 -28.80
N CYS A 64 12.40 1.91 -28.54
CA CYS A 64 11.39 1.65 -29.56
C CYS A 64 11.49 2.63 -30.74
N ASP A 65 11.76 3.90 -30.47
CA ASP A 65 11.97 4.92 -31.52
C ASP A 65 13.22 4.60 -32.37
N ALA A 66 14.34 4.27 -31.73
CA ALA A 66 15.58 3.91 -32.41
C ALA A 66 15.44 2.67 -33.31
N PHE A 67 14.67 1.67 -32.88
CA PHE A 67 14.42 0.45 -33.65
C PHE A 67 13.16 0.50 -34.53
N GLN A 68 12.50 1.67 -34.64
CA GLN A 68 11.25 1.86 -35.40
C GLN A 68 10.15 0.85 -35.02
N GLN A 69 10.11 0.47 -33.75
CA GLN A 69 9.11 -0.43 -33.19
C GLN A 69 7.89 0.37 -32.72
N LYS A 70 6.70 -0.19 -32.95
CA LYS A 70 5.46 0.37 -32.41
C LYS A 70 5.35 0.00 -30.93
N VAL A 71 5.02 0.98 -30.10
CA VAL A 71 4.82 0.83 -28.65
C VAL A 71 3.51 1.48 -28.24
N ALA A 72 2.84 0.91 -27.25
CA ALA A 72 1.68 1.48 -26.60
C ALA A 72 1.92 1.52 -25.08
N VAL A 73 1.52 2.61 -24.43
CA VAL A 73 1.64 2.78 -22.98
C VAL A 73 0.25 2.76 -22.36
N LEU A 74 0.03 1.81 -21.45
CA LEU A 74 -1.19 1.73 -20.66
C LEU A 74 -0.97 2.38 -19.28
N GLN A 75 -1.76 3.40 -18.96
CA GLN A 75 -1.77 4.03 -17.65
C GLN A 75 -3.02 3.59 -16.89
N VAL A 76 -2.83 2.87 -15.78
CA VAL A 76 -3.90 2.40 -14.91
C VAL A 76 -3.79 3.09 -13.56
N ASP A 77 -4.90 3.66 -13.08
CA ASP A 77 -5.00 4.24 -11.75
C ASP A 77 -6.03 3.47 -10.92
N LEU A 78 -5.70 3.16 -9.68
CA LEU A 78 -6.53 2.36 -8.78
C LEU A 78 -7.37 3.26 -7.88
N GLU A 79 -8.69 3.25 -8.07
CA GLU A 79 -9.62 4.02 -7.24
C GLU A 79 -9.53 3.57 -5.78
N LYS A 80 -9.26 4.52 -4.86
CA LYS A 80 -9.20 4.26 -3.40
C LYS A 80 -8.29 3.10 -3.03
N ALA A 81 -7.12 3.04 -3.69
CA ALA A 81 -6.16 1.95 -3.61
C ALA A 81 -5.93 1.39 -2.19
N PHE A 82 -5.71 2.27 -1.20
CA PHE A 82 -5.45 1.83 0.17
C PHE A 82 -6.70 1.31 0.88
N ASP A 83 -7.89 1.85 0.60
CA ASP A 83 -9.14 1.48 1.28
C ASP A 83 -9.71 0.15 0.76
N ARG A 84 -9.36 -0.21 -0.49
CA ARG A 84 -9.83 -1.43 -1.17
C ARG A 84 -8.97 -2.67 -0.91
N VAL A 85 -7.90 -2.57 -0.12
CA VAL A 85 -7.09 -3.73 0.27
C VAL A 85 -7.92 -4.63 1.19
N SER A 86 -8.43 -5.76 0.67
CA SER A 86 -9.13 -6.77 1.48
C SER A 86 -8.19 -7.37 2.52
N HIS A 87 -8.62 -7.44 3.77
CA HIS A 87 -7.82 -8.05 4.84
C HIS A 87 -7.63 -9.55 4.62
N GLU A 88 -8.67 -10.25 4.16
CA GLU A 88 -8.60 -11.70 3.86
C GLU A 88 -7.54 -12.01 2.79
N ILE A 89 -7.58 -11.28 1.68
CA ILE A 89 -6.61 -11.44 0.60
C ILE A 89 -5.21 -11.04 1.07
N LEU A 90 -5.10 -9.93 1.81
CA LEU A 90 -3.83 -9.48 2.37
C LEU A 90 -3.21 -10.58 3.25
N PHE A 91 -3.94 -11.15 4.20
CA PHE A 91 -3.41 -12.21 5.07
C PHE A 91 -3.07 -13.49 4.29
N SER A 92 -3.85 -13.84 3.26
CA SER A 92 -3.52 -14.96 2.37
C SER A 92 -2.19 -14.74 1.65
N ILE A 93 -1.93 -13.53 1.18
CA ILE A 93 -0.65 -13.16 0.55
C ILE A 93 0.50 -13.23 1.57
N LEU A 94 0.30 -12.69 2.78
CA LEU A 94 1.32 -12.70 3.85
C LEU A 94 1.71 -14.13 4.26
N GLU A 95 0.75 -15.05 4.28
CA GLU A 95 0.97 -16.47 4.53
C GLU A 95 1.70 -17.13 3.35
N HIS A 96 1.29 -16.84 2.11
CA HIS A 96 1.92 -17.38 0.91
C HIS A 96 3.42 -17.01 0.81
N VAL A 97 3.77 -15.75 1.08
CA VAL A 97 5.18 -15.29 1.05
C VAL A 97 5.98 -15.73 2.27
N ASN A 98 5.35 -16.43 3.22
CA ASN A 98 5.96 -16.90 4.46
C ASN A 98 6.71 -15.80 5.22
N LEU A 99 6.04 -14.68 5.49
CA LEU A 99 6.65 -13.49 6.08
C LEU A 99 7.22 -13.71 7.51
N GLY A 100 6.83 -14.81 8.14
CA GLY A 100 7.23 -15.19 9.50
C GLY A 100 6.22 -14.75 10.56
N SER A 101 6.14 -15.53 11.64
CA SER A 101 5.12 -15.38 12.69
C SER A 101 5.13 -14.00 13.34
N VAL A 102 6.30 -13.44 13.64
CA VAL A 102 6.40 -12.14 14.33
C VAL A 102 5.70 -11.01 13.57
N LEU A 103 5.89 -10.93 12.25
CA LEU A 103 5.26 -9.92 11.42
C LEU A 103 3.77 -10.23 11.21
N CYS A 104 3.43 -11.49 10.91
CA CYS A 104 2.05 -11.91 10.71
C CYS A 104 1.18 -11.72 11.96
N ASP A 105 1.67 -12.10 13.13
CA ASP A 105 0.94 -11.99 14.40
C ASP A 105 0.80 -10.52 14.83
N GLY A 106 1.84 -9.70 14.63
CA GLY A 106 1.76 -8.26 14.84
C GLY A 106 0.71 -7.59 13.95
N LEU A 107 0.63 -8.01 12.68
CA LEU A 107 -0.40 -7.55 11.74
C LEU A 107 -1.79 -8.06 12.14
N ARG A 108 -1.94 -9.34 12.49
CA ARG A 108 -3.23 -9.89 12.98
C ARG A 108 -3.71 -9.11 14.19
N MET A 109 -2.85 -8.83 15.17
CA MET A 109 -3.20 -8.01 16.32
C MET A 109 -3.66 -6.60 15.93
N ALA A 110 -2.98 -5.95 14.96
CA ALA A 110 -3.33 -4.60 14.51
C ALA A 110 -4.62 -4.52 13.67
N TYR A 111 -5.08 -5.63 13.10
CA TYR A 111 -6.24 -5.69 12.20
C TYR A 111 -7.45 -6.43 12.80
N HIS A 112 -7.24 -7.25 13.84
CA HIS A 112 -8.27 -8.01 14.53
C HIS A 112 -9.36 -7.08 15.10
N ASN A 113 -10.62 -7.33 14.72
CA ASN A 113 -11.80 -6.56 15.11
C ASN A 113 -11.64 -5.04 14.98
N CYS A 114 -10.82 -4.61 14.01
CA CYS A 114 -10.55 -3.19 13.82
C CYS A 114 -11.76 -2.47 13.22
N ALA A 115 -11.85 -1.18 13.51
CA ALA A 115 -12.93 -0.33 13.04
C ALA A 115 -12.44 1.10 12.91
N THR A 116 -13.26 1.92 12.24
CA THR A 116 -13.05 3.35 12.11
C THR A 116 -14.32 4.12 12.45
N SER A 117 -14.18 5.40 12.74
CA SER A 117 -15.28 6.36 12.82
C SER A 117 -14.91 7.58 11.99
N LEU A 118 -15.91 8.20 11.37
CA LEU A 118 -15.72 9.42 10.61
C LEU A 118 -15.89 10.63 11.53
N VAL A 119 -14.99 11.60 11.41
CA VAL A 119 -15.13 12.89 12.07
C VAL A 119 -15.54 13.92 11.03
N VAL A 120 -16.76 14.42 11.13
CA VAL A 120 -17.34 15.41 10.21
C VAL A 120 -17.88 16.56 11.03
N ASN A 121 -17.40 17.78 10.80
CA ASN A 121 -17.83 18.99 11.52
C ASN A 121 -17.78 18.83 13.05
N LYS A 122 -16.72 18.18 13.57
CA LYS A 122 -16.51 17.84 15.00
C LYS A 122 -17.48 16.80 15.57
N SER A 123 -18.37 16.24 14.76
CA SER A 123 -19.22 15.11 15.13
C SER A 123 -18.55 13.80 14.73
N VAL A 124 -18.63 12.80 15.62
CA VAL A 124 -18.08 11.46 15.40
C VAL A 124 -19.21 10.52 15.01
N SER A 125 -19.03 9.75 13.93
CA SER A 125 -19.99 8.73 13.51
C SER A 125 -19.95 7.50 14.42
N GLU A 126 -20.95 6.62 14.25
CA GLU A 126 -20.89 5.27 14.77
C GLU A 126 -19.63 4.51 14.28
N ARG A 127 -19.29 3.45 15.02
CA ARG A 127 -18.14 2.60 14.74
C ARG A 127 -18.43 1.72 13.53
N ILE A 128 -17.61 1.85 12.49
CA ILE A 128 -17.71 1.09 11.25
C ILE A 128 -16.66 -0.03 11.29
N PRO A 129 -17.06 -1.32 11.35
CA PRO A 129 -16.11 -2.42 11.28
C PRO A 129 -15.35 -2.39 9.95
N LEU A 130 -14.05 -2.66 9.99
CA LEU A 130 -13.18 -2.66 8.82
C LEU A 130 -12.81 -4.08 8.43
N PHE A 131 -13.14 -4.44 7.19
CA PHE A 131 -12.73 -5.69 6.52
C PHE A 131 -11.78 -5.44 5.33
N SER A 132 -11.62 -4.17 4.98
CA SER A 132 -10.66 -3.70 3.99
C SER A 132 -10.01 -2.42 4.51
N SER A 133 -8.85 -2.10 3.95
CA SER A 133 -8.01 -0.91 4.17
C SER A 133 -6.67 -1.23 4.84
N VAL A 134 -5.59 -0.66 4.31
CA VAL A 134 -4.28 -0.60 5.00
C VAL A 134 -4.08 0.69 5.82
N ARG A 135 -5.12 1.52 5.99
CA ARG A 135 -5.12 2.81 6.72
C ARG A 135 -4.18 3.85 6.13
N GLN A 136 -4.73 4.90 5.53
CA GLN A 136 -3.93 5.98 4.99
C GLN A 136 -3.24 6.79 6.11
N GLY A 137 -1.91 6.85 6.04
CA GLY A 137 -1.06 7.54 7.03
C GLY A 137 -0.39 6.61 8.04
N CYS A 138 -0.63 5.29 7.98
CA CYS A 138 0.13 4.33 8.77
C CYS A 138 1.53 4.08 8.12
N PRO A 139 2.62 3.99 8.93
CA PRO A 139 3.97 3.83 8.39
C PRO A 139 4.21 2.55 7.58
N LEU A 140 3.46 1.48 7.87
CA LEU A 140 3.62 0.16 7.25
C LEU A 140 2.78 0.01 5.97
N SER A 141 1.73 0.82 5.80
CA SER A 141 0.75 0.69 4.73
C SER A 141 1.33 0.71 3.32
N PRO A 142 2.32 1.56 2.97
CA PRO A 142 2.92 1.53 1.65
C PRO A 142 3.53 0.18 1.30
N LEU A 143 4.20 -0.47 2.27
CA LEU A 143 4.82 -1.76 2.08
C LEU A 143 3.79 -2.89 1.93
N LEU A 144 2.73 -2.88 2.76
CA LEU A 144 1.63 -3.83 2.64
C LEU A 144 0.89 -3.68 1.30
N PHE A 145 0.71 -2.44 0.85
CA PHE A 145 0.10 -2.17 -0.44
C PHE A 145 0.97 -2.71 -1.59
N CYS A 146 2.29 -2.55 -1.50
CA CYS A 146 3.21 -3.13 -2.48
C CYS A 146 3.09 -4.67 -2.53
N MET A 147 3.12 -5.32 -1.36
CA MET A 147 2.94 -6.78 -1.28
C MET A 147 1.58 -7.23 -1.83
N PHE A 148 0.52 -6.47 -1.55
CA PHE A 148 -0.83 -6.77 -2.05
C PHE A 148 -0.92 -6.69 -3.57
N LEU A 149 -0.17 -5.79 -4.20
CA LEU A 149 -0.15 -5.64 -5.66
C LEU A 149 0.81 -6.60 -6.38
N GLU A 150 1.80 -7.15 -5.67
CA GLU A 150 2.84 -8.00 -6.28
C GLU A 150 2.30 -9.16 -7.12
N PRO A 151 1.21 -9.87 -6.73
CA PRO A 151 0.66 -10.95 -7.55
C PRO A 151 0.15 -10.52 -8.95
N PHE A 152 0.00 -9.21 -9.19
CA PHE A 152 -0.45 -8.67 -10.49
C PHE A 152 0.70 -8.19 -11.38
N CYS A 153 1.95 -8.29 -10.92
CA CYS A 153 3.12 -7.74 -11.59
C CYS A 153 3.93 -8.77 -12.37
#